data_AF-A0A359DFN0-F1
#
_entry.id   AF-A0A359DFN0-F1
#
_cell.length_a   1.000
_cell.length_b   1.000
_cell.length_c   1.000
_cell.angle_alpha   90.00
_cell.angle_beta   90.00
_cell.angle_gamma   90.00
#
_symmetry.space_group_name_H-M   'P 1'
#
loop_
_entity.id
_entity.type
_entity.pdbx_description
1 polymer ?
#
loop_
_entity_poly.entity_id
_entity_poly.type
_entity_poly.pdbx_seq_one_letter_code
_entity_poly.pdbx_strand_id
1 'polypeptide(L)'
;LDYYATGKLNVDIAATVVTGIGAGCELAGCSLVGGETAEMPGMYEGEDYDLAGFCVGVVEKAEIIDGSKVASGDALIALPSSGPHS
;
A
#
# COMPACT_ATOMS: atom_id res chain seq x y z
N LEU A 1 -1.18 -2.71 7.62
CA LEU A 1 -1.66 -4.11 7.58
C LEU A 1 -1.66 -4.56 6.14
N ASP A 2 -1.30 -5.80 5.90
CA ASP A 2 -1.31 -6.42 4.58
C ASP A 2 -2.25 -7.62 4.50
N TYR A 3 -2.70 -7.94 3.30
CA TYR A 3 -3.46 -9.13 2.96
C TYR A 3 -2.90 -9.69 1.66
N TYR A 4 -2.28 -10.87 1.73
CA TYR A 4 -1.70 -11.58 0.59
C TYR A 4 -2.55 -12.82 0.27
N ALA A 5 -3.15 -12.85 -0.90
CA ALA A 5 -3.96 -13.98 -1.37
C ALA A 5 -3.33 -14.64 -2.59
N THR A 6 -3.34 -15.96 -2.67
CA THR A 6 -2.78 -16.69 -3.81
C THR A 6 -3.48 -18.03 -4.02
N GLY A 7 -3.32 -18.65 -5.19
CA GLY A 7 -3.88 -19.97 -5.48
C GLY A 7 -3.20 -21.07 -4.67
N LYS A 8 -1.87 -20.99 -4.57
CA LYS A 8 -1.04 -21.87 -3.76
C LYS A 8 0.16 -21.10 -3.23
N LEU A 9 0.42 -21.21 -1.94
CA LEU A 9 1.49 -20.47 -1.29
C LEU A 9 2.86 -20.93 -1.79
N ASN A 10 3.54 -20.02 -2.49
CA ASN A 10 4.98 -20.08 -2.70
C ASN A 10 5.66 -19.21 -1.65
N VAL A 11 6.36 -19.86 -0.71
CA VAL A 11 6.99 -19.18 0.44
C VAL A 11 8.05 -18.18 0.00
N ASP A 12 8.82 -18.46 -1.05
CA ASP A 12 9.89 -17.59 -1.52
C ASP A 12 9.32 -16.30 -2.15
N ILE A 13 8.22 -16.44 -2.90
CA ILE A 13 7.48 -15.30 -3.47
C ILE A 13 6.85 -14.48 -2.34
N ALA A 14 6.12 -15.13 -1.43
CA ALA A 14 5.46 -14.45 -0.32
C ALA A 14 6.47 -13.68 0.56
N ALA A 15 7.63 -14.29 0.87
CA ALA A 15 8.69 -13.64 1.62
C ALA A 15 9.23 -12.40 0.90
N THR A 16 9.41 -12.48 -0.42
CA THR A 16 9.86 -11.34 -1.23
C THR A 16 8.84 -10.20 -1.20
N VAL A 17 7.55 -10.53 -1.34
CA VAL A 17 6.45 -9.55 -1.28
C VAL A 17 6.40 -8.88 0.08
N VAL A 18 6.36 -9.65 1.17
CA VAL A 18 6.31 -9.11 2.55
C VAL A 18 7.55 -8.27 2.88
N THR A 19 8.73 -8.65 2.37
CA THR A 19 9.95 -7.83 2.50
C THR A 19 9.79 -6.47 1.82
N GLY A 20 9.20 -6.43 0.63
CA GLY A 20 8.89 -5.18 -0.07
C GLY A 20 7.89 -4.30 0.68
N ILE A 21 6.86 -4.92 1.29
CA ILE A 21 5.89 -4.20 2.15
C ILE A 21 6.61 -3.59 3.35
N GLY A 22 7.48 -4.34 4.02
CA GLY A 22 8.29 -3.86 5.13
C GLY A 22 9.14 -2.65 4.76
N ALA A 23 9.85 -2.71 3.64
CA ALA A 23 10.64 -1.59 3.13
C ALA A 23 9.76 -0.37 2.80
N GLY A 24 8.57 -0.59 2.22
CA GLY A 24 7.60 0.48 1.98
C GLY A 24 7.10 1.15 3.28
N CYS A 25 6.83 0.35 4.32
CA CYS A 25 6.45 0.87 5.64
C CYS A 25 7.57 1.69 6.28
N GLU A 26 8.83 1.25 6.19
CA GLU A 26 9.99 2.01 6.67
C GLU A 26 10.12 3.37 5.95
N LEU A 27 10.00 3.40 4.62
CA LEU A 27 10.03 4.63 3.84
C LEU A 27 8.88 5.57 4.19
N ALA A 28 7.69 5.03 4.47
CA ALA A 28 6.53 5.79 4.89
C ALA A 28 6.57 6.22 6.38
N GLY A 29 7.57 5.78 7.15
CA GLY A 29 7.67 6.04 8.58
C GLY A 29 6.54 5.41 9.39
N CYS A 30 5.93 4.32 8.91
CA CYS A 30 4.84 3.62 9.58
C CYS A 30 5.25 2.23 10.04
N SER A 31 4.55 1.70 11.05
CA SER A 31 4.79 0.34 11.54
C SER A 31 3.97 -0.68 10.76
N LEU A 32 4.59 -1.78 10.32
CA LEU A 32 3.89 -2.95 9.83
C LEU A 32 3.41 -3.79 11.03
N VAL A 33 2.18 -3.54 11.48
CA VAL A 33 1.65 -4.11 12.73
C VAL A 33 1.14 -5.55 12.61
N GLY A 34 0.97 -6.06 11.39
CA GLY A 34 0.46 -7.40 11.12
C GLY A 34 -0.12 -7.52 9.71
N GLY A 35 -0.40 -8.75 9.32
CA GLY A 35 -0.97 -9.10 8.02
C GLY A 35 -1.68 -10.45 8.07
N GLU A 36 -2.24 -10.85 6.93
CA GLU A 36 -2.94 -12.12 6.76
C GLU A 36 -2.56 -12.76 5.42
N THR A 37 -2.50 -14.10 5.38
CA THR A 37 -2.18 -14.87 4.18
C THR A 37 -3.30 -15.86 3.87
N ALA A 38 -3.79 -15.87 2.63
CA ALA A 38 -4.88 -16.73 2.20
C ALA A 38 -4.50 -17.59 0.98
N GLU A 39 -4.70 -18.90 1.08
CA GLU A 39 -4.63 -19.82 -0.05
C GLU A 39 -6.04 -20.12 -0.57
N MET A 40 -6.31 -19.75 -1.82
CA MET A 40 -7.61 -19.86 -2.48
C MET A 40 -7.46 -20.47 -3.89
N PRO A 41 -7.16 -21.77 -4.01
CA PRO A 41 -6.87 -22.45 -5.28
C PRO A 41 -8.06 -22.49 -6.27
N GLY A 42 -9.29 -22.22 -5.79
CA GLY A 42 -10.47 -22.11 -6.65
C GLY A 42 -10.76 -20.70 -7.15
N MET A 43 -9.99 -19.70 -6.72
CA MET A 43 -10.15 -18.29 -7.08
C MET A 43 -8.96 -17.75 -7.88
N TYR A 44 -7.73 -18.15 -7.53
CA TYR A 44 -6.51 -17.72 -8.19
C TYR A 44 -5.88 -18.91 -8.94
N GLU A 45 -5.45 -18.67 -10.18
CA GLU A 45 -4.89 -19.69 -11.05
C GLU A 45 -3.35 -19.64 -11.05
N GLY A 46 -2.70 -20.81 -11.11
CA GLY A 46 -1.25 -20.89 -11.27
C GLY A 46 -0.46 -20.14 -10.19
N GLU A 47 0.30 -19.14 -10.63
CA GLU A 47 1.16 -18.29 -9.78
C GLU A 47 0.52 -16.93 -9.45
N ASP A 48 -0.76 -16.75 -9.77
CA ASP A 48 -1.48 -15.52 -9.47
C ASP A 48 -1.56 -15.28 -7.96
N TYR A 49 -1.38 -14.02 -7.58
CA TYR A 49 -1.61 -13.54 -6.24
C TYR A 49 -2.22 -12.14 -6.28
N ASP A 50 -2.90 -11.78 -5.20
CA ASP A 50 -3.45 -10.46 -4.95
C ASP A 50 -2.87 -9.88 -3.66
N LEU A 51 -2.73 -8.56 -3.66
CA LEU A 51 -2.16 -7.83 -2.55
C LEU A 51 -3.06 -6.64 -2.22
N ALA A 52 -3.63 -6.69 -1.03
CA ALA A 52 -4.35 -5.56 -0.45
C ALA A 52 -3.61 -5.03 0.78
N GLY A 53 -3.73 -3.72 1.00
CA GLY A 53 -3.12 -3.03 2.12
C GLY A 53 -4.11 -2.13 2.84
N PHE A 54 -3.89 -1.95 4.13
CA PHE A 54 -4.64 -1.01 4.96
C PHE A 54 -3.69 -0.19 5.83
N CYS A 55 -3.87 1.14 5.80
CA CYS A 55 -3.12 2.09 6.61
C CYS A 55 -4.08 2.94 7.47
N VAL A 56 -3.58 3.36 8.64
CA VAL A 56 -4.24 4.31 9.53
C VAL A 56 -3.25 5.42 9.84
N GLY A 57 -3.70 6.66 9.70
CA GLY A 57 -2.98 7.85 10.12
C GLY A 57 -3.83 8.70 11.05
N VAL A 58 -3.20 9.66 11.71
CA VAL A 58 -3.86 10.66 12.55
C VAL A 58 -3.44 12.05 12.09
N VAL A 59 -4.38 13.00 12.15
CA VAL A 59 -4.14 14.40 11.80
C VAL A 59 -4.97 15.29 12.72
N GLU A 60 -4.41 16.42 13.13
CA GLU A 60 -5.16 17.43 13.85
C GLU A 60 -6.25 18.03 12.98
N LYS A 61 -7.45 18.24 13.53
CA LYS A 61 -8.61 18.73 12.75
C LYS A 61 -8.31 20.03 12.01
N ALA A 62 -7.52 20.91 12.60
CA ALA A 62 -7.14 22.20 12.02
C ALA A 62 -6.15 22.08 10.84
N GLU A 63 -5.44 20.95 10.73
CA GLU A 63 -4.39 20.69 9.74
C GLU A 63 -4.87 19.81 8.58
N ILE A 64 -6.15 19.39 8.58
CA ILE A 64 -6.75 18.67 7.45
C ILE A 64 -6.66 19.54 6.19
N ILE A 65 -6.11 18.96 5.12
CA ILE A 65 -6.10 19.54 3.79
C ILE A 65 -7.22 18.88 2.99
N ASP A 66 -8.30 19.63 2.74
CA ASP A 66 -9.52 19.14 2.06
C ASP A 66 -9.86 19.93 0.77
N GLY A 67 -9.00 20.86 0.37
CA GLY A 67 -9.21 21.71 -0.80
C GLY A 67 -10.10 22.93 -0.58
N SER A 68 -10.74 23.10 0.59
CA SER A 68 -11.61 24.24 0.88
C SER A 68 -10.91 25.61 0.88
N LYS A 69 -9.58 25.62 1.05
CA LYS A 69 -8.73 26.82 1.09
C LYS A 69 -8.17 27.23 -0.29
N VAL A 70 -8.42 26.44 -1.35
CA VAL A 70 -7.89 26.70 -2.69
C VAL A 70 -8.57 27.92 -3.30
N ALA A 71 -7.78 28.81 -3.89
CA ALA A 71 -8.25 30.05 -4.49
C ALA A 71 -7.55 30.39 -5.81
N SER A 72 -8.15 31.32 -6.57
CA SER A 72 -7.52 31.87 -7.77
C SER A 72 -6.22 32.58 -7.42
N GLY A 73 -5.15 32.28 -8.16
CA GLY A 73 -3.81 32.79 -7.91
C GLY A 73 -2.88 31.81 -7.19
N ASP A 74 -3.41 30.69 -6.67
CA ASP A 74 -2.57 29.63 -6.10
C ASP A 74 -1.72 28.95 -7.17
N ALA A 75 -0.53 28.49 -6.76
CA ALA A 75 0.39 27.77 -7.62
C ALA A 75 0.14 26.25 -7.56
N LEU A 76 0.19 25.59 -8.72
CA LEU A 76 0.23 24.14 -8.80
C LEU A 76 1.69 23.66 -8.75
N ILE A 77 2.04 22.95 -7.68
CA ILE A 77 3.35 22.33 -7.51
C ILE A 77 3.16 20.82 -7.66
N ALA A 78 3.84 20.23 -8.65
CA ALA A 78 3.83 18.79 -8.88
C ALA A 78 5.14 18.17 -8.41
N LEU A 79 5.07 16.95 -7.87
CA LEU A 79 6.23 16.11 -7.59
C LEU A 79 6.44 15.15 -8.77
N PRO A 80 7.69 14.93 -9.22
CA PRO A 80 7.95 14.00 -10.31
C PRO A 80 7.58 12.57 -9.91
N SER A 81 6.95 11.83 -10.82
CA SER A 81 6.73 10.39 -10.63
C SER A 81 8.02 9.62 -10.92
N SER A 82 8.10 8.38 -10.41
CA SER A 82 9.16 7.42 -10.76
C SER A 82 8.86 6.64 -12.04
N GLY A 83 7.74 6.93 -12.73
CA GLY A 83 7.22 6.17 -13.87
C GLY A 83 5.69 6.16 -13.89
N PRO A 84 5.05 5.08 -14.38
CA PRO A 84 3.59 4.89 -14.37
C PRO A 84 2.97 4.77 -12.97
N HIS A 85 3.78 4.56 -11.92
CA HIS A 85 3.36 4.11 -10.59
C HIS A 85 2.72 2.70 -10.63
N SER A 86 1.81 2.39 -9.72
CA SER A 86 1.20 1.06 -9.60
C SER A 86 -0.18 1.02 -10.20
#